data_AF-A0A2E5WI99-F1
#
_entry.id   AF-A0A2E5WI99-F1
#
_cell.length_a   1.000
_cell.length_b   1.000
_cell.length_c   1.000
_cell.angle_alpha   90.00
_cell.angle_beta   90.00
_cell.angle_gamma   90.00
#
_symmetry.space_group_name_H-M   'P 1'
#
loop_
_entity.id
_entity.type
_entity.pdbx_description
1 polymer ?
#
loop_
_entity_poly.entity_id
_entity_poly.type
_entity_poly.pdbx_seq_one_letter_code
_entity_poly.pdbx_strand_id
1 'polypeptide(L)'
;MTYTEQVDARAQQIGEAIRERPDSSIWMAHAAMFCDQDAALASNLLVENFGHIGDGAFARNAAGTFDVLAAMSVVCRWGDDLTPEALDHVRGMFIDGVLSRGNTENHWLMHYVGSLLACERWASEPIWWNGLTPAATRAEADRWLRGIIERTARCGHHEYDSPQYHPWHLLPMAVLADHAADESLRGLAADAASLFTADMALEYAQGGWAGGHSREGYRENTWTHSGNVSVLQYLYFGGESFDAQRHSHPLGGIAITCRWRPPEILAKIALDDSQRPHVVRKTRAPREIYRHADRNPRPVRKYTYLSPSFALCSTQLGIDPPAGPIDLVSWDLGWGGAKHSAKVVANHPYRSELRFSAFLGGLPQTLRRSIAAPKPYLQCLDRLFGASPYERMVQHEGSILVLYRIPEEDETPYVNLYLPSTASWLEAGDGWLCADIDTTHYVGVRPIGEYGWDLIKEDDHIDGWLLRITDRCAGVAVEAIEAADMEGGFEGFVASRSKILDLDQWPVSGEVMLRTISGSSMGINWPEGSDAQRHVDGRPIDDDCGLYDAPSIADAELGTGRILFEHGSERLELDFDVDPSKPMMPMRCIG
;
A
#
# COMPACT_ATOMS: atom_id res chain seq x y z
N MET A 1 -5.25 18.33 -25.36
CA MET A 1 -5.61 18.73 -23.99
C MET A 1 -4.32 18.82 -23.20
N THR A 2 -4.15 19.87 -22.41
CA THR A 2 -3.07 19.95 -21.41
C THR A 2 -3.27 18.91 -20.32
N TYR A 3 -2.24 18.61 -19.52
CA TYR A 3 -2.36 17.73 -18.37
C TYR A 3 -3.51 18.14 -17.43
N THR A 4 -3.59 19.45 -17.12
CA THR A 4 -4.65 20.00 -16.28
C THR A 4 -6.03 19.76 -16.87
N GLU A 5 -6.24 20.04 -18.17
CA GLU A 5 -7.52 19.79 -18.84
C GLU A 5 -7.92 18.30 -18.80
N GLN A 6 -6.95 17.39 -18.90
CA GLN A 6 -7.20 15.96 -18.78
C GLN A 6 -7.58 15.55 -17.35
N VAL A 7 -6.91 16.10 -16.33
CA VAL A 7 -7.28 15.86 -14.93
C VAL A 7 -8.68 16.42 -14.65
N ASP A 8 -9.00 17.61 -15.13
CA ASP A 8 -10.32 18.24 -14.91
C ASP A 8 -11.45 17.45 -15.60
N ALA A 9 -11.22 16.93 -16.81
CA ALA A 9 -12.18 16.08 -17.50
C ALA A 9 -12.48 14.79 -16.70
N ARG A 10 -11.44 14.16 -16.12
CA ARG A 10 -11.59 12.96 -15.28
C ARG A 10 -12.23 13.27 -13.94
N ALA A 11 -11.92 14.44 -13.36
CA ALA A 11 -12.54 14.95 -12.16
C ALA A 11 -14.05 15.09 -12.31
N GLN A 12 -14.53 15.54 -13.48
CA GLN A 12 -15.95 15.60 -13.81
C GLN A 12 -16.60 14.22 -13.76
N GLN A 13 -16.00 13.22 -14.42
CA GLN A 13 -16.52 11.85 -14.45
C GLN A 13 -16.59 11.22 -13.05
N ILE A 14 -15.54 11.42 -12.25
CA ILE A 14 -15.50 10.96 -10.86
C ILE A 14 -16.57 11.67 -10.02
N GLY A 15 -16.70 12.99 -10.15
CA GLY A 15 -17.68 13.80 -9.43
C GLY A 15 -19.11 13.33 -9.69
N GLU A 16 -19.49 13.22 -10.96
CA GLU A 16 -20.81 12.73 -11.39
C GLU A 16 -21.10 11.33 -10.82
N ALA A 17 -20.16 10.40 -10.93
CA ALA A 17 -20.36 9.05 -10.41
C ALA A 17 -20.45 9.00 -8.88
N ILE A 18 -19.69 9.83 -8.15
CA ILE A 18 -19.85 9.96 -6.69
C ILE A 18 -21.25 10.48 -6.37
N ARG A 19 -21.78 11.45 -7.13
CA ARG A 19 -23.12 12.00 -6.89
C ARG A 19 -24.24 10.98 -7.03
N GLU A 20 -24.09 10.04 -7.94
CA GLU A 20 -25.09 8.99 -8.21
C GLU A 20 -25.11 7.89 -7.14
N ARG A 21 -24.13 7.86 -6.23
CA ARG A 21 -24.08 6.85 -5.17
C ARG A 21 -25.22 7.04 -4.16
N PRO A 22 -25.82 5.95 -3.66
CA PRO A 22 -26.89 6.01 -2.66
C PRO A 22 -26.38 6.32 -1.24
N ASP A 23 -25.08 6.22 -1.00
CA ASP A 23 -24.47 6.43 0.32
C ASP A 23 -24.66 7.90 0.76
N SER A 24 -24.74 8.16 2.08
CA SER A 24 -24.76 9.51 2.64
C SER A 24 -23.59 9.67 3.59
N SER A 25 -22.48 10.24 3.11
CA SER A 25 -21.29 10.51 3.92
C SER A 25 -20.72 11.90 3.65
N ILE A 26 -20.00 12.47 4.61
CA ILE A 26 -19.36 13.80 4.49
C ILE A 26 -18.48 13.88 3.23
N TRP A 27 -17.82 12.78 2.87
CA TRP A 27 -16.93 12.70 1.70
C TRP A 27 -17.61 13.09 0.38
N MET A 28 -18.92 12.92 0.28
CA MET A 28 -19.70 13.26 -0.91
C MET A 28 -20.01 14.76 -1.03
N ALA A 29 -19.84 15.54 0.04
CA ALA A 29 -20.11 16.96 0.04
C ALA A 29 -19.28 17.71 -1.01
N HIS A 30 -18.02 17.29 -1.23
CA HIS A 30 -17.19 17.86 -2.28
C HIS A 30 -17.75 17.63 -3.68
N ALA A 31 -18.22 16.41 -3.98
CA ALA A 31 -18.85 16.13 -5.27
C ALA A 31 -20.15 16.94 -5.43
N ALA A 32 -20.95 17.08 -4.37
CA ALA A 32 -22.18 17.88 -4.37
C ALA A 32 -21.92 19.35 -4.68
N MET A 33 -20.89 19.93 -4.05
CA MET A 33 -20.46 21.29 -4.33
C MET A 33 -19.85 21.44 -5.72
N PHE A 34 -19.04 20.47 -6.15
CA PHE A 34 -18.32 20.51 -7.43
C PHE A 34 -19.27 20.42 -8.64
N CYS A 35 -20.22 19.48 -8.62
CA CYS A 35 -21.13 19.24 -9.74
C CYS A 35 -22.30 20.22 -9.76
N ASP A 36 -22.93 20.47 -8.60
CA ASP A 36 -24.25 21.10 -8.52
C ASP A 36 -24.26 22.41 -7.71
N GLN A 37 -23.15 22.75 -7.04
CA GLN A 37 -23.10 23.83 -6.03
C GLN A 37 -24.14 23.65 -4.92
N ASP A 38 -24.45 22.39 -4.55
CA ASP A 38 -25.48 22.05 -3.58
C ASP A 38 -24.99 22.23 -2.13
N ALA A 39 -24.93 23.50 -1.70
CA ALA A 39 -24.53 23.88 -0.36
C ALA A 39 -25.48 23.38 0.74
N ALA A 40 -26.77 23.18 0.40
CA ALA A 40 -27.75 22.66 1.33
C ALA A 40 -27.45 21.19 1.67
N LEU A 41 -27.22 20.35 0.66
CA LEU A 41 -26.81 18.97 0.87
C LEU A 41 -25.47 18.87 1.58
N ALA A 42 -24.46 19.64 1.17
CA ALA A 42 -23.15 19.64 1.81
C ALA A 42 -23.25 20.00 3.31
N SER A 43 -24.06 21.01 3.65
CA SER A 43 -24.31 21.43 5.03
C SER A 43 -25.02 20.34 5.83
N ASN A 44 -26.05 19.71 5.26
CA ASN A 44 -26.79 18.63 5.92
C ASN A 44 -25.89 17.41 6.19
N LEU A 45 -25.04 17.03 5.23
CA LEU A 45 -24.10 15.92 5.41
C LEU A 45 -23.15 16.15 6.59
N LEU A 46 -22.71 17.39 6.82
CA LEU A 46 -21.89 17.74 7.98
C LEU A 46 -22.68 17.60 9.29
N VAL A 47 -23.88 18.16 9.36
CA VAL A 47 -24.72 18.12 10.57
C VAL A 47 -25.10 16.69 10.95
N GLU A 48 -25.49 15.88 9.97
CA GLU A 48 -25.98 14.52 10.19
C GLU A 48 -24.87 13.50 10.47
N ASN A 49 -23.67 13.70 9.89
CA ASN A 49 -22.64 12.66 9.90
C ASN A 49 -21.36 13.05 10.65
N PHE A 50 -21.12 14.33 10.97
CA PHE A 50 -19.93 14.71 11.74
C PHE A 50 -20.21 14.68 13.24
N GLY A 51 -19.78 13.60 13.89
CA GLY A 51 -19.94 13.42 15.33
C GLY A 51 -21.24 12.71 15.69
N HIS A 52 -21.14 11.49 16.21
CA HIS A 52 -22.32 10.75 16.67
C HIS A 52 -22.72 11.22 18.07
N ILE A 53 -23.97 11.66 18.25
CA ILE A 53 -24.57 11.86 19.57
C ILE A 53 -25.02 10.49 20.06
N GLY A 54 -24.27 9.86 20.97
CA GLY A 54 -24.71 8.58 21.55
C GLY A 54 -25.98 8.73 22.40
N ASP A 55 -26.67 7.62 22.68
CA ASP A 55 -27.80 7.62 23.60
C ASP A 55 -27.34 7.65 25.07
N GLY A 56 -27.94 8.50 25.89
CA GLY A 56 -27.82 8.49 27.35
C GLY A 56 -27.10 9.67 27.99
N ALA A 57 -27.20 9.79 29.32
CA ALA A 57 -26.77 10.97 30.10
C ALA A 57 -25.25 11.24 30.12
N PHE A 58 -24.45 10.31 29.60
CA PHE A 58 -22.98 10.41 29.53
C PHE A 58 -22.44 10.29 28.11
N ALA A 59 -23.32 10.18 27.11
CA ALA A 59 -22.90 10.18 25.73
C ALA A 59 -22.26 11.53 25.39
N ARG A 60 -21.06 11.49 24.82
CA ARG A 60 -20.39 12.66 24.27
C ARG A 60 -20.43 12.55 22.77
N ASN A 61 -20.55 13.69 22.09
CA ASN A 61 -20.39 13.70 20.65
C ASN A 61 -18.97 13.23 20.34
N ALA A 62 -18.82 12.20 19.51
CA ALA A 62 -17.52 11.66 19.17
C ALA A 62 -17.36 11.49 17.67
N ALA A 63 -16.19 11.84 17.16
CA ALA A 63 -15.84 11.70 15.75
C ALA A 63 -14.54 10.92 15.59
N GLY A 64 -14.49 10.08 14.56
CA GLY A 64 -13.27 9.40 14.13
C GLY A 64 -12.38 10.34 13.32
N THR A 65 -11.11 9.97 13.21
CA THR A 65 -10.11 10.71 12.42
C THR A 65 -10.49 10.89 10.94
N PHE A 66 -11.17 9.91 10.34
CA PHE A 66 -11.69 10.00 8.97
C PHE A 66 -12.70 11.15 8.85
N ASP A 67 -13.66 11.25 9.77
CA ASP A 67 -14.68 12.30 9.76
C ASP A 67 -14.07 13.67 10.08
N VAL A 68 -13.05 13.71 10.94
CA VAL A 68 -12.29 14.93 11.27
C VAL A 68 -11.64 15.54 10.02
N LEU A 69 -10.96 14.72 9.21
CA LEU A 69 -10.40 15.20 7.95
C LEU A 69 -11.51 15.57 6.96
N ALA A 70 -12.53 14.72 6.81
CA ALA A 70 -13.61 14.96 5.87
C ALA A 70 -14.30 16.31 6.14
N ALA A 71 -14.74 16.54 7.38
CA ALA A 71 -15.43 17.76 7.78
C ALA A 71 -14.56 19.00 7.54
N MET A 72 -13.30 18.97 7.97
CA MET A 72 -12.42 20.12 7.79
C MET A 72 -12.05 20.37 6.33
N SER A 73 -11.91 19.34 5.51
CA SER A 73 -11.68 19.53 4.07
C SER A 73 -12.85 20.28 3.40
N VAL A 74 -14.09 19.98 3.80
CA VAL A 74 -15.30 20.66 3.28
C VAL A 74 -15.36 22.09 3.80
N VAL A 75 -15.19 22.31 5.10
CA VAL A 75 -15.23 23.65 5.72
C VAL A 75 -14.14 24.57 5.17
N CYS A 76 -12.92 24.06 4.94
CA CYS A 76 -11.83 24.85 4.37
C CYS A 76 -12.06 25.22 2.90
N ARG A 77 -12.69 24.34 2.12
CA ARG A 77 -12.91 24.57 0.68
C ARG A 77 -14.17 25.40 0.40
N TRP A 78 -15.26 25.12 1.12
CA TRP A 78 -16.62 25.61 0.81
C TRP A 78 -17.24 26.43 1.94
N GLY A 79 -16.49 26.73 3.00
CA GLY A 79 -17.06 27.29 4.23
C GLY A 79 -17.81 28.61 4.09
N ASP A 80 -17.61 29.37 3.01
CA ASP A 80 -18.34 30.61 2.74
C ASP A 80 -19.75 30.35 2.16
N ASP A 81 -19.97 29.17 1.59
CA ASP A 81 -21.25 28.75 0.98
C ASP A 81 -22.12 27.93 1.96
N LEU A 82 -21.52 27.33 2.99
CA LEU A 82 -22.20 26.46 3.95
C LEU A 82 -23.15 27.23 4.88
N THR A 83 -24.16 26.53 5.41
CA THR A 83 -25.08 27.13 6.38
C THR A 83 -24.38 27.47 7.69
N PRO A 84 -24.79 28.54 8.41
CA PRO A 84 -24.28 28.84 9.74
C PRO A 84 -24.44 27.67 10.72
N GLU A 85 -25.56 26.94 10.65
CA GLU A 85 -25.82 25.76 11.48
C GLU A 85 -24.76 24.68 11.28
N ALA A 86 -24.39 24.36 10.04
CA ALA A 86 -23.36 23.37 9.77
C ALA A 86 -21.99 23.82 10.28
N LEU A 87 -21.64 25.10 10.09
CA LEU A 87 -20.39 25.65 10.60
C LEU A 87 -20.32 25.64 12.14
N ASP A 88 -21.43 26.01 12.79
CA ASP A 88 -21.54 25.99 14.25
C ASP A 88 -21.49 24.56 14.81
N HIS A 89 -22.10 23.59 14.12
CA HIS A 89 -22.03 22.18 14.47
C HIS A 89 -20.60 21.64 14.40
N VAL A 90 -19.90 21.85 13.28
CA VAL A 90 -18.51 21.42 13.13
C VAL A 90 -17.61 22.11 14.16
N ARG A 91 -17.78 23.42 14.37
CA ARG A 91 -17.07 24.17 15.42
C ARG A 91 -17.32 23.56 16.81
N GLY A 92 -18.57 23.28 17.15
CA GLY A 92 -18.96 22.68 18.42
C GLY A 92 -18.31 21.31 18.66
N MET A 93 -18.21 20.48 17.62
CA MET A 93 -17.50 19.19 17.69
C MET A 93 -16.02 19.32 18.05
N PHE A 94 -15.35 20.37 17.56
CA PHE A 94 -13.94 20.62 17.86
C PHE A 94 -13.71 21.23 19.25
N ILE A 95 -14.68 21.98 19.78
CA ILE A 95 -14.58 22.62 21.09
C ILE A 95 -15.02 21.68 22.22
N ASP A 96 -16.11 20.93 22.02
CA ASP A 96 -16.77 20.16 23.08
C ASP A 96 -16.79 18.64 22.83
N GLY A 97 -16.54 18.19 21.59
CA GLY A 97 -16.63 16.78 21.19
C GLY A 97 -15.37 15.95 21.50
N VAL A 98 -15.50 14.63 21.57
CA VAL A 98 -14.37 13.70 21.72
C VAL A 98 -13.85 13.30 20.35
N LEU A 99 -12.69 13.83 19.98
CA LEU A 99 -12.05 13.49 18.71
C LEU A 99 -11.08 12.32 18.88
N SER A 100 -11.44 11.16 18.33
CA SER A 100 -10.57 9.99 18.37
C SER A 100 -9.46 10.11 17.32
N ARG A 101 -8.22 10.27 17.78
CA ARG A 101 -7.03 10.28 16.90
C ARG A 101 -6.79 8.94 16.22
N GLY A 102 -7.22 7.82 16.81
CA GLY A 102 -6.86 6.48 16.35
C GLY A 102 -5.41 6.08 16.68
N ASN A 103 -4.95 4.98 16.07
CA ASN A 103 -3.72 4.26 16.46
C ASN A 103 -2.74 3.91 15.33
N THR A 104 -3.00 4.30 14.08
CA THR A 104 -2.10 4.07 12.94
C THR A 104 -1.60 5.40 12.38
N GLU A 105 -0.59 5.34 11.51
CA GLU A 105 0.01 6.53 10.91
C GLU A 105 -1.02 7.40 10.15
N ASN A 106 -1.80 6.78 9.26
CA ASN A 106 -2.89 7.48 8.56
C ASN A 106 -3.90 8.12 9.52
N HIS A 107 -4.21 7.44 10.64
CA HIS A 107 -5.15 7.96 11.63
C HIS A 107 -4.61 9.23 12.28
N TRP A 108 -3.32 9.24 12.67
CA TRP A 108 -2.72 10.42 13.26
C TRP A 108 -2.62 11.56 12.26
N LEU A 109 -2.26 11.25 11.02
CA LEU A 109 -2.16 12.24 9.95
C LEU A 109 -3.48 12.95 9.70
N MET A 110 -4.55 12.20 9.44
CA MET A 110 -5.89 12.78 9.23
C MET A 110 -6.35 13.63 10.42
N HIS A 111 -6.08 13.16 11.65
CA HIS A 111 -6.45 13.87 12.87
C HIS A 111 -5.69 15.18 13.03
N TYR A 112 -4.37 15.16 12.83
CA TYR A 112 -3.54 16.37 12.99
C TYR A 112 -3.75 17.37 11.86
N VAL A 113 -3.99 16.93 10.62
CA VAL A 113 -4.39 17.83 9.53
C VAL A 113 -5.70 18.53 9.86
N GLY A 114 -6.75 17.78 10.20
CA GLY A 114 -8.04 18.38 10.55
C GLY A 114 -7.95 19.29 11.78
N SER A 115 -7.23 18.87 12.82
CA SER A 115 -7.07 19.67 14.03
C SER A 115 -6.28 20.95 13.80
N LEU A 116 -5.21 20.91 12.99
CA LEU A 116 -4.42 22.10 12.65
C LEU A 116 -5.29 23.14 11.93
N LEU A 117 -6.00 22.72 10.88
CA LEU A 117 -6.85 23.61 10.09
C LEU A 117 -8.03 24.18 10.92
N ALA A 118 -8.61 23.35 11.80
CA ALA A 118 -9.65 23.79 12.72
C ALA A 118 -9.12 24.83 13.72
N CYS A 119 -7.93 24.61 14.28
CA CYS A 119 -7.29 25.57 15.20
C CYS A 119 -6.92 26.88 14.50
N GLU A 120 -6.57 26.85 13.21
CA GLU A 120 -6.32 28.06 12.42
C GLU A 120 -7.62 28.83 12.15
N ARG A 121 -8.70 28.13 11.78
CA ARG A 121 -10.01 28.75 11.51
C ARG A 121 -10.63 29.36 12.77
N TRP A 122 -10.55 28.67 13.89
CA TRP A 122 -11.15 29.08 15.18
C TRP A 122 -10.08 29.42 16.22
N ALA A 123 -9.06 30.18 15.83
CA ALA A 123 -7.92 30.52 16.68
C ALA A 123 -8.29 31.33 17.93
N SER A 124 -9.45 32.00 17.93
CA SER A 124 -9.93 32.81 19.05
C SER A 124 -10.63 32.00 20.15
N GLU A 125 -10.85 30.69 19.97
CA GLU A 125 -11.47 29.88 21.02
C GLU A 125 -10.60 29.82 22.27
N PRO A 126 -11.19 29.90 23.47
CA PRO A 126 -10.42 29.90 24.70
C PRO A 126 -9.81 28.52 24.99
N ILE A 127 -10.54 27.46 24.66
CA ILE A 127 -10.19 26.08 24.96
C ILE A 127 -10.73 25.15 23.87
N TRP A 128 -10.01 24.06 23.65
CA TRP A 128 -10.37 22.97 22.76
C TRP A 128 -10.88 21.78 23.56
N TRP A 129 -11.40 20.76 22.88
CA TRP A 129 -11.97 19.59 23.53
C TRP A 129 -11.02 18.84 24.48
N ASN A 130 -9.72 18.94 24.23
CA ASN A 130 -8.67 18.31 25.02
C ASN A 130 -8.23 19.13 26.25
N GLY A 131 -8.88 20.28 26.49
CA GLY A 131 -8.54 21.19 27.58
C GLY A 131 -7.35 22.12 27.31
N LEU A 132 -6.77 22.08 26.10
CA LEU A 132 -5.69 22.96 25.67
C LEU A 132 -6.23 24.17 24.89
N THR A 133 -5.42 25.22 24.73
CA THR A 133 -5.76 26.33 23.84
C THR A 133 -5.59 25.91 22.37
N PRO A 134 -6.30 26.54 21.40
CA PRO A 134 -6.07 26.29 19.98
C PRO A 134 -4.61 26.50 19.57
N ALA A 135 -3.92 27.48 20.16
CA ALA A 135 -2.50 27.72 19.89
C ALA A 135 -1.59 26.55 20.31
N ALA A 136 -1.86 25.94 21.46
CA ALA A 136 -1.11 24.78 21.94
C ALA A 136 -1.39 23.53 21.09
N THR A 137 -2.66 23.26 20.79
CA THR A 137 -3.06 22.14 19.92
C THR A 137 -2.50 22.30 18.50
N ARG A 138 -2.53 23.51 17.94
CA ARG A 138 -1.90 23.82 16.63
C ARG A 138 -0.40 23.57 16.65
N ALA A 139 0.31 24.01 17.68
CA ALA A 139 1.76 23.82 17.78
C ALA A 139 2.16 22.35 17.90
N GLU A 140 1.36 21.53 18.59
CA GLU A 140 1.57 20.08 18.60
C GLU A 140 1.33 19.47 17.21
N ALA A 141 0.22 19.83 16.57
CA ALA A 141 -0.13 19.34 15.24
C ALA A 141 0.95 19.69 14.21
N ASP A 142 1.40 20.95 14.18
CA ASP A 142 2.46 21.43 13.29
C ASP A 142 3.77 20.65 13.49
N ARG A 143 4.22 20.49 14.75
CA ARG A 143 5.41 19.69 15.07
C ARG A 143 5.28 18.25 14.59
N TRP A 144 4.12 17.62 14.82
CA TRP A 144 3.90 16.24 14.41
C TRP A 144 3.89 16.11 12.88
N LEU A 145 3.19 17.01 12.18
CA LEU A 145 3.07 17.01 10.72
C LEU A 145 4.43 17.24 10.03
N ARG A 146 5.23 18.19 10.51
CA ARG A 146 6.60 18.40 10.01
C ARG A 146 7.48 17.18 10.27
N GLY A 147 7.37 16.59 11.46
CA GLY A 147 8.15 15.40 11.81
C GLY A 147 7.80 14.16 10.97
N ILE A 148 6.53 13.96 10.62
CA ILE A 148 6.15 12.83 9.76
C ILE A 148 6.56 13.05 8.30
N ILE A 149 6.51 14.29 7.80
CA ILE A 149 7.03 14.65 6.48
C ILE A 149 8.54 14.40 6.43
N GLU A 150 9.30 14.90 7.41
CA GLU A 150 10.75 14.68 7.51
C GLU A 150 11.09 13.19 7.52
N ARG A 151 10.39 12.40 8.36
CA ARG A 151 10.62 10.95 8.45
C ARG A 151 10.36 10.24 7.12
N THR A 152 9.26 10.58 6.44
CA THR A 152 8.90 9.98 5.15
C THR A 152 9.98 10.28 4.11
N ALA A 153 10.47 11.52 4.07
CA ALA A 153 11.54 11.94 3.16
C ALA A 153 12.92 11.32 3.47
N ARG A 154 13.18 10.92 4.73
CA ARG A 154 14.47 10.34 5.14
C ARG A 154 14.51 8.82 5.03
N CYS A 155 13.43 8.15 5.42
CA CYS A 155 13.41 6.72 5.68
C CYS A 155 12.31 5.97 4.91
N GLY A 156 11.47 6.69 4.17
CA GLY A 156 10.31 6.13 3.48
C GLY A 156 9.06 6.06 4.36
N HIS A 157 7.94 5.80 3.71
CA HIS A 157 6.62 5.70 4.30
C HIS A 157 6.48 4.41 5.15
N HIS A 158 5.85 4.45 6.33
CA HIS A 158 5.67 3.25 7.17
C HIS A 158 4.49 2.38 6.71
N GLU A 159 3.40 3.00 6.26
CA GLU A 159 2.30 2.29 5.59
C GLU A 159 2.50 2.28 4.06
N TYR A 160 3.74 2.00 3.66
CA TYR A 160 4.20 2.07 2.28
C TYR A 160 3.30 1.32 1.31
N ASP A 161 3.20 1.93 0.13
CA ASP A 161 2.62 1.37 -1.09
C ASP A 161 1.30 0.65 -0.85
N SER A 162 0.45 1.13 0.07
CA SER A 162 -0.80 0.49 0.43
C SER A 162 -1.93 0.87 -0.54
N PRO A 163 -2.46 -0.03 -1.38
CA PRO A 163 -3.54 0.34 -2.31
C PRO A 163 -4.80 0.84 -1.59
N GLN A 164 -5.00 0.40 -0.34
CA GLN A 164 -6.13 0.81 0.48
C GLN A 164 -5.87 2.08 1.28
N TYR A 165 -4.66 2.26 1.84
CA TYR A 165 -4.38 3.35 2.77
C TYR A 165 -3.56 4.50 2.21
N HIS A 166 -2.99 4.37 1.02
CA HIS A 166 -2.23 5.43 0.36
C HIS A 166 -3.05 6.71 0.14
N PRO A 167 -4.34 6.67 -0.27
CA PRO A 167 -5.15 7.88 -0.37
C PRO A 167 -5.29 8.65 0.94
N TRP A 168 -5.27 7.95 2.08
CA TRP A 168 -5.35 8.56 3.43
C TRP A 168 -4.03 9.19 3.89
N HIS A 169 -2.98 9.16 3.07
CA HIS A 169 -1.74 9.89 3.28
C HIS A 169 -1.59 11.03 2.26
N LEU A 170 -1.88 10.75 0.99
CA LEU A 170 -1.79 11.75 -0.08
C LEU A 170 -2.82 12.88 0.10
N LEU A 171 -4.09 12.56 0.33
CA LEU A 171 -5.15 13.57 0.42
C LEU A 171 -5.00 14.53 1.62
N PRO A 172 -4.66 14.09 2.85
CA PRO A 172 -4.36 15.03 3.92
C PRO A 172 -3.24 16.02 3.56
N MET A 173 -2.19 15.56 2.85
CA MET A 173 -1.11 16.45 2.40
C MET A 173 -1.59 17.44 1.33
N ALA A 174 -2.42 16.99 0.38
CA ALA A 174 -3.04 17.88 -0.60
C ALA A 174 -3.94 18.94 0.05
N VAL A 175 -4.72 18.55 1.07
CA VAL A 175 -5.56 19.47 1.86
C VAL A 175 -4.71 20.49 2.62
N LEU A 176 -3.60 20.07 3.24
CA LEU A 176 -2.65 21.01 3.87
C LEU A 176 -2.03 21.97 2.87
N ALA A 177 -1.57 21.47 1.71
CA ALA A 177 -0.97 22.28 0.65
C ALA A 177 -1.93 23.38 0.16
N ASP A 178 -3.22 23.10 0.15
CA ASP A 178 -4.26 24.04 -0.25
C ASP A 178 -4.61 25.08 0.83
N HIS A 179 -4.62 24.68 2.10
CA HIS A 179 -5.37 25.41 3.14
C HIS A 179 -4.58 25.82 4.38
N ALA A 180 -3.41 25.25 4.67
CA ALA A 180 -2.66 25.62 5.86
C ALA A 180 -2.25 27.11 5.84
N ALA A 181 -2.30 27.80 6.97
CA ALA A 181 -1.95 29.23 7.02
C ALA A 181 -0.44 29.48 6.85
N ASP A 182 0.41 28.53 7.25
CA ASP A 182 1.86 28.61 7.13
C ASP A 182 2.34 28.17 5.73
N GLU A 183 2.90 29.12 4.97
CA GLU A 183 3.40 28.89 3.61
C GLU A 183 4.50 27.82 3.54
N SER A 184 5.37 27.73 4.56
CA SER A 184 6.42 26.71 4.59
C SER A 184 5.84 25.30 4.79
N LEU A 185 4.80 25.17 5.61
CA LEU A 185 4.09 23.89 5.78
C LEU A 185 3.35 23.49 4.50
N ARG A 186 2.75 24.47 3.80
CA ARG A 186 2.09 24.21 2.51
C ARG A 186 3.07 23.66 1.47
N GLY A 187 4.27 24.24 1.38
CA GLY A 187 5.32 23.76 0.48
C GLY A 187 5.73 22.32 0.80
N LEU A 188 6.08 22.04 2.06
CA LEU A 188 6.42 20.69 2.51
C LEU A 188 5.31 19.67 2.26
N ALA A 189 4.05 20.07 2.46
CA ALA A 189 2.90 19.20 2.20
C ALA A 189 2.69 18.94 0.69
N ALA A 190 2.91 19.95 -0.17
CA ALA A 190 2.85 19.78 -1.62
C ALA A 190 3.93 18.82 -2.13
N ASP A 191 5.14 18.91 -1.58
CA ASP A 191 6.24 17.99 -1.91
C ASP A 191 5.96 16.58 -1.38
N ALA A 192 5.41 16.44 -0.17
CA ALA A 192 5.00 15.15 0.38
C ALA A 192 3.88 14.49 -0.44
N ALA A 193 2.87 15.26 -0.88
CA ALA A 193 1.83 14.76 -1.76
C ALA A 193 2.39 14.34 -3.14
N SER A 194 3.40 15.06 -3.65
CA SER A 194 4.11 14.71 -4.88
C SER A 194 4.92 13.42 -4.70
N LEU A 195 5.59 13.25 -3.56
CA LEU A 195 6.31 12.04 -3.20
C LEU A 195 5.38 10.82 -3.14
N PHE A 196 4.24 10.94 -2.48
CA PHE A 196 3.21 9.88 -2.49
C PHE A 196 2.69 9.60 -3.91
N THR A 197 2.60 10.60 -4.78
CA THR A 197 2.23 10.36 -6.17
C THR A 197 3.32 9.59 -6.92
N ALA A 198 4.58 9.93 -6.68
CA ALA A 198 5.72 9.24 -7.27
C ALA A 198 5.79 7.77 -6.84
N ASP A 199 5.41 7.45 -5.60
CA ASP A 199 5.32 6.07 -5.13
C ASP A 199 4.41 5.20 -6.01
N MET A 200 3.24 5.74 -6.38
CA MET A 200 2.33 5.09 -7.31
C MET A 200 2.90 5.04 -8.72
N ALA A 201 3.47 6.15 -9.20
CA ALA A 201 3.93 6.29 -10.58
C ALA A 201 5.05 5.30 -10.93
N LEU A 202 6.04 5.15 -10.05
CA LEU A 202 7.20 4.28 -10.29
C LEU A 202 6.83 2.81 -10.46
N GLU A 203 5.71 2.38 -9.89
CA GLU A 203 5.27 0.98 -9.94
C GLU A 203 3.87 0.86 -10.55
N TYR A 204 3.46 1.84 -11.36
CA TYR A 204 2.19 1.78 -12.09
C TYR A 204 2.32 0.80 -13.26
N ALA A 205 1.48 -0.23 -13.27
CA ALA A 205 1.58 -1.29 -14.26
C ALA A 205 0.17 -1.79 -14.62
N GLN A 206 -0.15 -1.76 -15.93
CA GLN A 206 -1.39 -2.30 -16.48
C GLN A 206 -2.67 -1.84 -15.76
N GLY A 207 -2.76 -0.55 -15.42
CA GLY A 207 -3.93 0.01 -14.74
C GLY A 207 -3.91 -0.12 -13.21
N GLY A 208 -2.98 -0.89 -12.63
CA GLY A 208 -2.84 -1.12 -11.20
C GLY A 208 -1.54 -0.60 -10.60
N TRP A 209 -1.37 -0.83 -9.30
CA TRP A 209 -0.10 -0.65 -8.61
C TRP A 209 0.55 -2.02 -8.42
N ALA A 210 1.70 -2.26 -9.05
CA ALA A 210 2.48 -3.45 -8.79
C ALA A 210 3.23 -3.32 -7.46
N GLY A 211 3.32 -4.38 -6.67
CA GLY A 211 4.12 -4.28 -5.46
C GLY A 211 3.90 -5.36 -4.40
N GLY A 212 4.89 -5.51 -3.53
CA GLY A 212 4.65 -5.97 -2.18
C GLY A 212 4.03 -4.81 -1.39
N HIS A 213 2.78 -4.97 -1.02
CA HIS A 213 1.98 -3.92 -0.43
C HIS A 213 1.90 -4.07 1.08
N SER A 214 2.21 -3.00 1.82
CA SER A 214 1.78 -2.94 3.21
C SER A 214 0.29 -2.63 3.24
N ARG A 215 -0.44 -3.25 4.17
CA ARG A 215 -1.82 -2.89 4.50
C ARG A 215 -2.80 -3.07 3.34
N GLU A 216 -2.91 -4.29 2.84
CA GLU A 216 -3.95 -4.64 1.88
C GLU A 216 -5.21 -5.21 2.56
N GLY A 217 -6.37 -5.05 1.90
CA GLY A 217 -7.66 -5.54 2.38
C GLY A 217 -7.80 -7.07 2.29
N TYR A 218 -8.88 -7.59 2.88
CA TYR A 218 -9.15 -9.03 2.88
C TYR A 218 -9.40 -9.54 1.46
N ARG A 219 -8.56 -10.48 0.99
CA ARG A 219 -8.60 -11.11 -0.35
C ARG A 219 -8.37 -10.17 -1.55
N GLU A 220 -8.13 -8.88 -1.29
CA GLU A 220 -7.83 -7.89 -2.33
C GLU A 220 -6.52 -8.15 -3.05
N ASN A 221 -5.60 -8.91 -2.44
CA ASN A 221 -4.34 -9.36 -3.03
C ASN A 221 -4.50 -10.31 -4.24
N THR A 222 -5.72 -10.73 -4.54
CA THR A 222 -6.08 -11.49 -5.74
C THR A 222 -6.78 -10.63 -6.80
N TRP A 223 -7.03 -9.35 -6.50
CA TRP A 223 -7.70 -8.43 -7.41
C TRP A 223 -6.65 -7.81 -8.30
N THR A 224 -6.94 -7.67 -9.59
CA THR A 224 -6.08 -6.92 -10.52
C THR A 224 -5.87 -5.49 -10.02
N HIS A 225 -6.95 -4.91 -9.52
CA HIS A 225 -6.99 -3.57 -8.99
C HIS A 225 -7.47 -3.63 -7.55
N SER A 226 -6.56 -3.42 -6.61
CA SER A 226 -6.88 -3.44 -5.18
C SER A 226 -7.02 -2.02 -4.61
N GLY A 227 -7.82 -1.93 -3.55
CA GLY A 227 -8.06 -0.72 -2.78
C GLY A 227 -8.58 0.51 -3.53
N ASN A 228 -8.64 1.60 -2.76
CA ASN A 228 -9.21 2.88 -3.20
C ASN A 228 -8.22 3.76 -3.99
N VAL A 229 -6.95 3.35 -4.13
CA VAL A 229 -5.92 4.10 -4.86
C VAL A 229 -6.26 4.30 -6.34
N SER A 230 -7.07 3.41 -6.90
CA SER A 230 -7.54 3.49 -8.29
C SER A 230 -8.21 4.81 -8.65
N VAL A 231 -8.90 5.47 -7.71
CA VAL A 231 -9.45 6.82 -7.90
C VAL A 231 -8.36 7.83 -8.23
N LEU A 232 -7.23 7.77 -7.51
CA LEU A 232 -6.10 8.69 -7.69
C LEU A 232 -5.29 8.34 -8.94
N GLN A 233 -5.09 7.06 -9.22
CA GLN A 233 -4.42 6.60 -10.45
C GLN A 233 -5.19 7.04 -11.69
N TYR A 234 -6.50 6.81 -11.71
CA TYR A 234 -7.36 7.28 -12.80
C TYR A 234 -7.30 8.80 -12.92
N LEU A 235 -7.53 9.54 -11.83
CA LEU A 235 -7.56 11.01 -11.82
C LEU A 235 -6.25 11.64 -12.28
N TYR A 236 -5.09 11.14 -11.81
CA TYR A 236 -3.81 11.80 -12.02
C TYR A 236 -3.01 11.23 -13.19
N PHE A 237 -3.03 9.92 -13.42
CA PHE A 237 -2.28 9.28 -14.52
C PHE A 237 -3.19 9.08 -15.71
N GLY A 238 -4.31 8.38 -15.52
CA GLY A 238 -5.20 8.00 -16.61
C GLY A 238 -4.66 6.76 -17.27
N GLY A 239 -4.72 6.68 -18.60
CA GLY A 239 -4.26 5.48 -19.32
C GLY A 239 -5.25 4.31 -19.29
N GLU A 240 -6.41 4.49 -18.65
CA GLU A 240 -7.50 3.52 -18.66
C GLU A 240 -8.87 4.19 -18.86
N SER A 241 -9.88 3.39 -19.16
CA SER A 241 -11.26 3.88 -19.30
C SER A 241 -11.89 4.14 -17.93
N PHE A 242 -12.85 5.07 -17.86
CA PHE A 242 -13.59 5.30 -16.63
C PHE A 242 -14.45 4.08 -16.26
N ASP A 243 -14.31 3.61 -15.02
CA ASP A 243 -15.20 2.64 -14.40
C ASP A 243 -15.82 3.28 -13.16
N ALA A 244 -17.13 3.47 -13.16
CA ALA A 244 -17.83 4.13 -12.06
C ALA A 244 -17.78 3.32 -10.76
N GLN A 245 -17.72 1.98 -10.80
CA GLN A 245 -17.63 1.17 -9.60
C GLN A 245 -16.26 1.32 -8.94
N ARG A 246 -15.20 1.41 -9.75
CA ARG A 246 -13.81 1.49 -9.30
C ARG A 246 -13.37 2.91 -8.94
N HIS A 247 -13.71 3.90 -9.78
CA HIS A 247 -13.15 5.25 -9.72
C HIS A 247 -14.04 6.26 -8.95
N SER A 248 -15.17 5.83 -8.37
CA SER A 248 -16.10 6.72 -7.65
C SER A 248 -16.11 6.54 -6.13
N HIS A 249 -15.04 6.01 -5.52
CA HIS A 249 -15.02 5.94 -4.04
C HIS A 249 -15.20 7.37 -3.46
N PRO A 250 -16.11 7.61 -2.49
CA PRO A 250 -16.45 8.96 -2.02
C PRO A 250 -15.28 9.84 -1.59
N LEU A 251 -14.19 9.25 -1.06
CA LEU A 251 -12.94 9.97 -0.74
C LEU A 251 -12.38 10.77 -1.94
N GLY A 252 -12.68 10.34 -3.17
CA GLY A 252 -12.30 11.04 -4.40
C GLY A 252 -12.84 12.47 -4.48
N GLY A 253 -13.89 12.80 -3.72
CA GLY A 253 -14.42 14.15 -3.61
C GLY A 253 -13.35 15.18 -3.20
N ILE A 254 -12.45 14.84 -2.27
CA ILE A 254 -11.33 15.74 -1.93
C ILE A 254 -10.40 15.90 -3.13
N ALA A 255 -10.03 14.80 -3.78
CA ALA A 255 -9.07 14.80 -4.87
C ALA A 255 -9.51 15.69 -6.04
N ILE A 256 -10.79 15.63 -6.42
CA ILE A 256 -11.34 16.41 -7.55
C ILE A 256 -11.46 17.91 -7.24
N THR A 257 -11.54 18.29 -5.96
CA THR A 257 -11.74 19.69 -5.53
C THR A 257 -10.49 20.38 -4.97
N CYS A 258 -9.41 19.63 -4.73
CA CYS A 258 -8.13 20.22 -4.35
C CYS A 258 -7.63 21.22 -5.42
N ARG A 259 -6.84 22.23 -5.03
CA ARG A 259 -6.11 23.08 -5.98
C ARG A 259 -4.75 22.50 -6.30
N TRP A 260 -4.12 21.84 -5.32
CA TRP A 260 -2.93 21.05 -5.55
C TRP A 260 -3.18 19.97 -6.59
N ARG A 261 -2.19 19.78 -7.46
CA ARG A 261 -2.12 18.74 -8.48
C ARG A 261 -0.69 18.20 -8.50
N PRO A 262 -0.49 16.90 -8.75
CA PRO A 262 0.85 16.39 -8.89
C PRO A 262 1.54 16.95 -10.14
N PRO A 263 2.88 17.08 -10.14
CA PRO A 263 3.63 17.44 -11.34
C PRO A 263 3.38 16.45 -12.49
N GLU A 264 3.15 16.97 -13.71
CA GLU A 264 2.82 16.18 -14.91
C GLU A 264 3.85 15.09 -15.22
N ILE A 265 5.15 15.33 -14.92
CA ILE A 265 6.22 14.37 -15.09
C ILE A 265 5.92 13.01 -14.41
N LEU A 266 5.22 13.00 -13.28
CA LEU A 266 4.87 11.75 -12.59
C LEU A 266 3.83 10.94 -13.37
N ALA A 267 2.89 11.60 -14.05
CA ALA A 267 1.96 10.91 -14.95
C ALA A 267 2.68 10.38 -16.19
N LYS A 268 3.68 11.11 -16.71
CA LYS A 268 4.52 10.64 -17.82
C LYS A 268 5.31 9.39 -17.42
N ILE A 269 5.98 9.42 -16.27
CA ILE A 269 6.70 8.25 -15.72
C ILE A 269 5.77 7.04 -15.59
N ALA A 270 4.58 7.22 -15.00
CA ALA A 270 3.62 6.14 -14.81
C ALA A 270 3.19 5.46 -16.12
N LEU A 271 3.04 6.26 -17.18
CA LEU A 271 2.50 5.81 -18.47
C LEU A 271 3.58 5.51 -19.52
N ASP A 272 4.88 5.64 -19.19
CA ASP A 272 5.96 5.41 -20.15
C ASP A 272 6.32 3.92 -20.25
N ASP A 273 5.72 3.25 -21.23
CA ASP A 273 6.06 1.86 -21.55
C ASP A 273 7.42 1.72 -22.27
N SER A 274 8.00 2.81 -22.79
CA SER A 274 9.27 2.75 -23.54
C SER A 274 10.50 2.46 -22.66
N GLN A 275 10.37 2.66 -21.35
CA GLN A 275 11.41 2.32 -20.37
C GLN A 275 11.30 0.86 -19.89
N ARG A 276 10.39 0.04 -20.44
CA ARG A 276 10.19 -1.34 -19.99
C ARG A 276 10.99 -2.35 -20.86
N PRO A 277 11.53 -3.43 -20.26
CA PRO A 277 11.49 -3.73 -18.84
C PRO A 277 12.47 -2.89 -18.02
N HIS A 278 12.13 -2.61 -16.76
CA HIS A 278 13.03 -1.98 -15.80
C HIS A 278 12.78 -2.45 -14.37
N VAL A 279 13.70 -2.07 -13.49
CA VAL A 279 13.66 -2.40 -12.06
C VAL A 279 13.47 -1.15 -11.24
N VAL A 280 12.61 -1.23 -10.24
CA VAL A 280 12.46 -0.23 -9.19
C VAL A 280 12.81 -0.86 -7.84
N ARG A 281 13.74 -0.24 -7.13
CA ARG A 281 14.10 -0.58 -5.75
C ARG A 281 13.71 0.56 -4.83
N LYS A 282 13.11 0.21 -3.71
CA LYS A 282 12.64 1.18 -2.71
C LYS A 282 13.06 0.73 -1.32
N THR A 283 13.49 1.69 -0.51
CA THR A 283 13.65 1.50 0.93
C THR A 283 12.46 2.10 1.65
N ARG A 284 11.84 1.33 2.54
CA ARG A 284 10.69 1.76 3.33
C ARG A 284 10.95 1.63 4.81
N ALA A 285 10.27 2.46 5.59
CA ALA A 285 10.35 2.39 7.03
C ALA A 285 9.66 1.10 7.50
N PRO A 286 10.27 0.34 8.42
CA PRO A 286 9.68 -0.90 8.90
C PRO A 286 8.50 -0.64 9.82
N ARG A 287 7.66 -1.67 10.01
CA ARG A 287 6.69 -1.66 11.10
C ARG A 287 7.45 -1.75 12.43
N GLU A 288 7.25 -0.74 13.29
CA GLU A 288 7.78 -0.77 14.64
C GLU A 288 7.17 -1.91 15.45
N ILE A 289 8.03 -2.68 16.13
CA ILE A 289 7.64 -3.74 17.06
C ILE A 289 8.36 -3.50 18.39
N TYR A 290 7.59 -3.54 19.47
CA TYR A 290 8.09 -3.30 20.83
C TYR A 290 7.98 -4.53 21.73
N ARG A 291 7.24 -5.55 21.29
CA ARG A 291 7.05 -6.81 22.01
C ARG A 291 7.61 -7.93 21.18
N HIS A 292 8.20 -8.92 21.86
CA HIS A 292 8.82 -10.09 21.23
C HIS A 292 9.92 -9.73 20.23
N ALA A 293 10.64 -8.64 20.51
CA ALA A 293 11.71 -8.14 19.67
C ALA A 293 12.96 -7.93 20.52
N ASP A 294 14.05 -8.60 20.16
CA ASP A 294 15.36 -8.43 20.81
C ASP A 294 16.22 -7.37 20.11
N ARG A 295 15.83 -6.96 18.89
CA ARG A 295 16.48 -5.91 18.11
C ARG A 295 15.46 -5.00 17.46
N ASN A 296 15.91 -3.79 17.13
CA ASN A 296 15.10 -2.86 16.34
C ASN A 296 14.84 -3.43 14.94
N PRO A 297 13.66 -3.17 14.36
CA PRO A 297 13.39 -3.48 12.96
C PRO A 297 14.41 -2.83 12.02
N ARG A 298 14.81 -3.58 11.00
CA ARG A 298 15.63 -3.09 9.88
C ARG A 298 14.72 -2.53 8.78
N PRO A 299 15.23 -1.63 7.91
CA PRO A 299 14.45 -1.12 6.79
C PRO A 299 13.85 -2.22 5.93
N VAL A 300 12.68 -1.93 5.38
CA VAL A 300 12.02 -2.77 4.40
C VAL A 300 12.65 -2.49 3.03
N ARG A 301 12.94 -3.54 2.27
CA ARG A 301 13.59 -3.44 0.95
C ARG A 301 12.69 -4.06 -0.10
N LYS A 302 12.28 -3.27 -1.08
CA LYS A 302 11.45 -3.71 -2.20
C LYS A 302 12.29 -3.87 -3.47
N TYR A 303 11.92 -4.84 -4.28
CA TYR A 303 12.39 -5.02 -5.64
C TYR A 303 11.19 -5.29 -6.53
N THR A 304 10.99 -4.45 -7.55
CA THR A 304 9.89 -4.56 -8.51
C THR A 304 10.47 -4.61 -9.90
N TYR A 305 10.16 -5.66 -10.65
CA TYR A 305 10.45 -5.77 -12.07
C TYR A 305 9.18 -5.46 -12.84
N LEU A 306 9.21 -4.39 -13.64
CA LEU A 306 8.12 -3.98 -14.51
C LEU A 306 8.44 -4.40 -15.94
N SER A 307 7.58 -5.21 -16.53
CA SER A 307 7.59 -5.64 -17.93
C SER A 307 6.44 -4.96 -18.69
N PRO A 308 6.46 -4.94 -20.04
CA PRO A 308 5.32 -4.47 -20.81
C PRO A 308 4.00 -5.16 -20.44
N SER A 309 4.01 -6.48 -20.21
CA SER A 309 2.79 -7.27 -20.02
C SER A 309 2.50 -7.67 -18.57
N PHE A 310 3.50 -7.66 -17.69
CA PHE A 310 3.37 -8.10 -16.30
C PHE A 310 4.31 -7.32 -15.36
N ALA A 311 4.11 -7.47 -14.05
CA ALA A 311 5.02 -6.97 -13.03
C ALA A 311 5.18 -8.00 -11.90
N LEU A 312 6.41 -8.16 -11.41
CA LEU A 312 6.75 -9.04 -10.29
C LEU A 312 7.42 -8.22 -9.19
N CYS A 313 6.91 -8.31 -7.97
CA CYS A 313 7.49 -7.61 -6.83
C CYS A 313 7.73 -8.52 -5.63
N SER A 314 8.76 -8.21 -4.85
CA SER A 314 9.07 -8.82 -3.57
C SER A 314 9.49 -7.80 -2.51
N THR A 315 9.29 -8.17 -1.25
CA THR A 315 9.58 -7.35 -0.07
C THR A 315 10.38 -8.13 0.97
N GLN A 316 11.52 -7.57 1.38
CA GLN A 316 12.27 -8.01 2.55
C GLN A 316 11.88 -7.15 3.74
N LEU A 317 11.29 -7.74 4.78
CA LEU A 317 10.59 -6.98 5.83
C LEU A 317 11.48 -6.43 6.95
N GLY A 318 12.70 -6.95 7.10
CA GLY A 318 13.63 -6.47 8.12
C GLY A 318 13.24 -6.77 9.57
N ILE A 319 12.29 -7.66 9.82
CA ILE A 319 11.79 -8.06 11.14
C ILE A 319 12.03 -9.56 11.40
N ASP A 320 11.96 -9.97 12.66
CA ASP A 320 12.22 -11.34 13.07
C ASP A 320 10.99 -12.06 13.61
N PRO A 321 10.98 -13.41 13.56
CA PRO A 321 10.03 -14.20 14.32
C PRO A 321 9.99 -13.78 15.80
N PRO A 322 8.82 -13.78 16.44
CA PRO A 322 7.52 -14.20 15.91
C PRO A 322 6.74 -13.08 15.20
N ALA A 323 7.35 -11.93 14.90
CA ALA A 323 6.66 -10.83 14.25
C ALA A 323 6.46 -11.09 12.75
N GLY A 324 5.22 -10.95 12.28
CA GLY A 324 4.86 -10.94 10.86
C GLY A 324 3.68 -10.01 10.61
N PRO A 325 3.79 -8.96 9.78
CA PRO A 325 2.74 -7.99 9.52
C PRO A 325 1.42 -8.64 9.20
N ILE A 326 0.35 -8.14 9.84
CA ILE A 326 -0.99 -8.75 9.78
C ILE A 326 -1.70 -8.52 8.45
N ASP A 327 -1.46 -7.36 7.84
CA ASP A 327 -2.06 -6.92 6.59
C ASP A 327 -0.88 -6.57 5.65
N LEU A 328 -0.37 -7.52 4.87
CA LEU A 328 0.77 -7.33 3.96
C LEU A 328 0.69 -8.36 2.83
N VAL A 329 1.12 -8.00 1.63
CA VAL A 329 1.55 -8.96 0.61
C VAL A 329 3.06 -8.86 0.46
N SER A 330 3.78 -9.94 0.77
CA SER A 330 5.25 -9.92 0.73
C SER A 330 5.79 -10.01 -0.70
N TRP A 331 5.04 -10.62 -1.61
CA TRP A 331 5.34 -10.67 -3.04
C TRP A 331 4.07 -10.97 -3.85
N ASP A 332 4.01 -10.51 -5.10
CA ASP A 332 3.05 -10.99 -6.09
C ASP A 332 3.58 -10.86 -7.51
N LEU A 333 3.06 -11.69 -8.41
CA LEU A 333 3.11 -11.50 -9.86
C LEU A 333 1.72 -11.01 -10.29
N GLY A 334 1.66 -9.89 -11.00
CA GLY A 334 0.43 -9.33 -11.54
C GLY A 334 0.53 -8.92 -13.01
N TRP A 335 -0.61 -8.86 -13.69
CA TRP A 335 -0.74 -8.36 -15.06
C TRP A 335 -2.12 -7.71 -15.26
N GLY A 336 -2.38 -7.18 -16.45
CA GLY A 336 -3.69 -6.61 -16.78
C GLY A 336 -4.75 -7.69 -17.01
N GLY A 337 -5.87 -7.64 -16.29
CA GLY A 337 -6.97 -8.59 -16.49
C GLY A 337 -8.18 -8.33 -15.60
N ALA A 338 -9.24 -9.12 -15.77
CA ALA A 338 -10.42 -9.03 -14.91
C ALA A 338 -10.07 -9.36 -13.44
N LYS A 339 -10.90 -8.87 -12.51
CA LYS A 339 -10.77 -9.19 -11.08
C LYS A 339 -10.65 -10.71 -10.88
N HIS A 340 -9.66 -11.17 -10.09
CA HIS A 340 -9.32 -12.58 -9.86
C HIS A 340 -8.68 -13.33 -11.04
N SER A 341 -8.35 -12.66 -12.14
CA SER A 341 -7.78 -13.33 -13.31
C SER A 341 -6.29 -13.06 -13.51
N ALA A 342 -5.69 -12.19 -12.70
CA ALA A 342 -4.39 -11.59 -13.03
C ALA A 342 -3.40 -11.45 -11.87
N LYS A 343 -3.41 -12.42 -10.94
CA LYS A 343 -2.52 -12.43 -9.77
C LYS A 343 -2.02 -13.85 -9.46
N VAL A 344 -0.73 -13.99 -9.15
CA VAL A 344 -0.15 -15.16 -8.47
C VAL A 344 0.49 -14.70 -7.18
N VAL A 345 0.11 -15.32 -6.06
CA VAL A 345 0.56 -14.93 -4.71
C VAL A 345 0.52 -16.14 -3.79
N ALA A 346 1.43 -16.20 -2.81
CA ALA A 346 1.39 -17.20 -1.77
C ALA A 346 1.54 -16.61 -0.37
N ASN A 347 0.99 -17.29 0.62
CA ASN A 347 1.09 -16.91 2.03
C ASN A 347 1.01 -18.14 2.94
N HIS A 348 1.87 -18.19 3.95
CA HIS A 348 1.68 -19.06 5.11
C HIS A 348 0.73 -18.36 6.09
N PRO A 349 -0.47 -18.92 6.40
CA PRO A 349 -1.48 -18.27 7.21
C PRO A 349 -1.15 -18.29 8.71
N TYR A 350 0.00 -17.74 9.09
CA TYR A 350 0.50 -17.67 10.46
C TYR A 350 -0.51 -17.00 11.42
N ARG A 351 -0.88 -17.68 12.51
CA ARG A 351 -1.96 -17.26 13.45
C ARG A 351 -1.53 -17.16 14.91
N SER A 352 -0.22 -17.14 15.18
CA SER A 352 0.29 -17.02 16.54
C SER A 352 -0.21 -15.76 17.25
N GLU A 353 -0.56 -15.90 18.53
CA GLU A 353 -0.85 -14.77 19.42
C GLU A 353 0.35 -13.84 19.65
N LEU A 354 1.58 -14.37 19.52
CA LEU A 354 2.80 -13.58 19.60
C LEU A 354 2.88 -12.61 18.40
N ARG A 355 2.51 -13.07 17.20
CA ARG A 355 2.38 -12.23 16.00
C ARG A 355 1.45 -11.04 16.25
N PHE A 356 0.24 -11.32 16.72
CA PHE A 356 -0.76 -10.27 16.90
C PHE A 356 -0.32 -9.27 17.97
N SER A 357 0.26 -9.75 19.07
CA SER A 357 0.64 -8.89 20.19
C SER A 357 1.90 -8.06 19.92
N ALA A 358 2.68 -8.40 18.89
CA ALA A 358 3.75 -7.55 18.38
C ALA A 358 3.24 -6.24 17.76
N PHE A 359 2.04 -6.25 17.13
CA PHE A 359 1.48 -5.09 16.43
C PHE A 359 0.24 -4.48 17.09
N LEU A 360 -0.42 -5.20 17.99
CA LEU A 360 -1.66 -4.77 18.64
C LEU A 360 -1.48 -4.64 20.15
N GLY A 361 -2.17 -3.66 20.74
CA GLY A 361 -2.02 -3.32 22.17
C GLY A 361 -2.50 -4.39 23.15
N GLY A 362 -3.33 -5.35 22.73
CA GLY A 362 -3.86 -6.41 23.60
C GLY A 362 -2.80 -7.41 24.07
N LEU A 363 -3.07 -8.10 25.19
CA LEU A 363 -2.18 -9.10 25.76
C LEU A 363 -2.28 -10.44 25.00
N PRO A 364 -1.19 -11.21 24.83
CA PRO A 364 -1.19 -12.46 24.06
C PRO A 364 -2.33 -13.43 24.45
N GLN A 365 -2.61 -13.57 25.75
CA GLN A 365 -3.58 -14.52 26.30
C GLN A 365 -5.03 -14.27 25.84
N THR A 366 -5.37 -13.04 25.45
CA THR A 366 -6.73 -12.66 25.04
C THR A 366 -6.80 -12.21 23.59
N LEU A 367 -5.68 -11.79 23.02
CA LEU A 367 -5.66 -11.07 21.75
C LEU A 367 -6.18 -11.89 20.58
N ARG A 368 -5.89 -13.20 20.55
CA ARG A 368 -6.42 -14.07 19.50
C ARG A 368 -7.95 -14.13 19.50
N ARG A 369 -8.57 -14.15 20.69
CA ARG A 369 -10.03 -14.14 20.82
C ARG A 369 -10.60 -12.77 20.49
N SER A 370 -9.96 -11.70 20.98
CA SER A 370 -10.47 -10.35 20.77
C SER A 370 -10.32 -9.86 19.33
N ILE A 371 -9.30 -10.31 18.59
CA ILE A 371 -9.10 -9.92 17.18
C ILE A 371 -10.09 -10.60 16.23
N ALA A 372 -10.65 -11.75 16.62
CA ALA A 372 -11.62 -12.48 15.80
C ALA A 372 -12.94 -11.72 15.61
N ALA A 373 -13.29 -10.80 16.51
CA ALA A 373 -14.49 -9.98 16.38
C ALA A 373 -14.33 -8.85 15.33
N PRO A 374 -13.33 -7.95 15.42
CA PRO A 374 -13.16 -6.86 14.46
C PRO A 374 -12.45 -7.28 13.17
N LYS A 375 -11.67 -8.38 13.19
CA LYS A 375 -10.89 -8.88 12.04
C LYS A 375 -10.95 -10.42 11.95
N PRO A 376 -12.14 -11.03 11.77
CA PRO A 376 -12.31 -12.49 11.74
C PRO A 376 -11.44 -13.18 10.70
N TYR A 377 -11.21 -12.53 9.55
CA TYR A 377 -10.40 -13.03 8.45
C TYR A 377 -8.95 -13.34 8.84
N LEU A 378 -8.38 -12.71 9.87
CA LEU A 378 -7.03 -13.03 10.34
C LEU A 378 -6.92 -14.44 10.92
N GLN A 379 -8.05 -15.10 11.21
CA GLN A 379 -8.09 -16.48 11.70
C GLN A 379 -8.36 -17.52 10.60
N CYS A 380 -8.64 -17.08 9.36
CA CYS A 380 -8.97 -17.97 8.24
C CYS A 380 -7.78 -18.86 7.84
N LEU A 381 -8.05 -20.15 7.57
CA LEU A 381 -7.07 -21.13 7.13
C LEU A 381 -6.68 -20.95 5.65
N ASP A 382 -7.57 -20.42 4.83
CA ASP A 382 -7.35 -20.17 3.40
C ASP A 382 -6.80 -18.76 3.13
N ARG A 383 -6.23 -18.12 4.14
CA ARG A 383 -5.75 -16.74 4.04
C ARG A 383 -4.56 -16.64 3.09
N LEU A 384 -4.61 -15.66 2.18
CA LEU A 384 -3.60 -15.40 1.16
C LEU A 384 -2.77 -14.13 1.42
N PHE A 385 -3.00 -13.43 2.52
CA PHE A 385 -2.32 -12.19 2.86
C PHE A 385 -1.83 -12.21 4.33
N GLY A 386 -0.95 -11.27 4.64
CA GLY A 386 -0.08 -11.25 5.79
C GLY A 386 1.34 -11.69 5.42
N ALA A 387 2.29 -11.47 6.33
CA ALA A 387 3.63 -12.02 6.21
C ALA A 387 3.87 -13.20 7.15
N SER A 388 4.67 -14.14 6.67
CA SER A 388 5.21 -15.23 7.48
C SER A 388 6.59 -14.84 8.03
N PRO A 389 6.84 -14.97 9.33
CA PRO A 389 8.19 -14.79 9.86
C PRO A 389 9.18 -15.86 9.35
N TYR A 390 8.64 -16.95 8.80
CA TYR A 390 9.38 -18.12 8.33
C TYR A 390 9.59 -18.14 6.80
N GLU A 391 9.41 -17.01 6.11
CA GLU A 391 9.64 -16.91 4.67
C GLU A 391 10.97 -16.26 4.33
N ARG A 392 11.63 -16.73 3.27
CA ARG A 392 12.82 -16.12 2.68
C ARG A 392 12.66 -16.14 1.17
N MET A 393 12.97 -15.03 0.53
CA MET A 393 12.78 -14.90 -0.91
C MET A 393 13.93 -14.19 -1.60
N VAL A 394 14.23 -14.64 -2.81
CA VAL A 394 15.14 -13.97 -3.75
C VAL A 394 14.39 -13.74 -5.05
N GLN A 395 14.54 -12.55 -5.61
CA GLN A 395 13.99 -12.18 -6.92
C GLN A 395 15.13 -11.67 -7.80
N HIS A 396 15.05 -12.00 -9.08
CA HIS A 396 15.86 -11.42 -10.12
C HIS A 396 15.01 -11.29 -11.39
N GLU A 397 14.82 -10.05 -11.87
CA GLU A 397 13.97 -9.76 -13.02
C GLU A 397 12.55 -10.36 -12.83
N GLY A 398 12.04 -11.06 -13.86
CA GLY A 398 10.76 -11.77 -13.85
C GLY A 398 10.77 -13.11 -13.11
N SER A 399 11.80 -13.43 -12.33
CA SER A 399 11.92 -14.68 -11.56
C SER A 399 11.97 -14.45 -10.06
N ILE A 400 11.24 -15.26 -9.28
CA ILE A 400 11.30 -15.28 -7.80
C ILE A 400 11.36 -16.71 -7.27
N LEU A 401 12.12 -16.92 -6.20
CA LEU A 401 12.14 -18.13 -5.39
C LEU A 401 11.79 -17.75 -3.95
N VAL A 402 10.74 -18.36 -3.41
CA VAL A 402 10.25 -18.17 -2.05
C VAL A 402 10.30 -19.49 -1.30
N LEU A 403 11.00 -19.54 -0.17
CA LEU A 403 11.15 -20.72 0.67
C LEU A 403 10.59 -20.46 2.06
N TYR A 404 10.03 -21.50 2.66
CA TYR A 404 9.47 -21.48 4.01
C TYR A 404 10.16 -22.55 4.87
N ARG A 405 10.43 -22.24 6.14
CA ARG A 405 10.79 -23.22 7.19
C ARG A 405 9.85 -23.06 8.37
N ILE A 406 8.69 -23.70 8.28
CA ILE A 406 7.61 -23.58 9.26
C ILE A 406 7.89 -24.54 10.44
N PRO A 407 7.90 -24.05 11.70
CA PRO A 407 8.10 -24.90 12.86
C PRO A 407 7.05 -26.00 13.01
N GLU A 408 7.39 -27.08 13.69
CA GLU A 408 6.48 -28.23 13.89
C GLU A 408 5.26 -27.85 14.75
N GLU A 409 5.47 -26.94 15.70
CA GLU A 409 4.47 -26.43 16.61
C GLU A 409 3.53 -25.38 15.99
N ASP A 410 3.77 -24.96 14.74
CA ASP A 410 2.87 -24.04 14.07
C ASP A 410 1.53 -24.72 13.77
N GLU A 411 0.42 -24.03 14.08
CA GLU A 411 -0.92 -24.55 13.86
C GLU A 411 -1.34 -24.59 12.38
N THR A 412 -0.55 -23.96 11.52
CA THR A 412 -0.77 -23.88 10.07
C THR A 412 0.50 -24.28 9.33
N PRO A 413 0.95 -25.56 9.43
CA PRO A 413 2.21 -26.03 8.85
C PRO A 413 2.10 -26.24 7.32
N TYR A 414 1.61 -25.23 6.61
CA TYR A 414 1.37 -25.24 5.18
C TYR A 414 1.42 -23.83 4.59
N VAL A 415 1.58 -23.76 3.27
CA VAL A 415 1.52 -22.52 2.48
C VAL A 415 0.32 -22.60 1.54
N ASN A 416 -0.42 -21.51 1.44
CA ASN A 416 -1.47 -21.36 0.44
C ASN A 416 -0.92 -20.58 -0.75
N LEU A 417 -1.05 -21.13 -1.96
CA LEU A 417 -0.72 -20.49 -3.23
C LEU A 417 -2.00 -20.27 -4.03
N TYR A 418 -2.21 -19.05 -4.52
CA TYR A 418 -3.35 -18.71 -5.37
C TYR A 418 -2.94 -18.71 -6.84
N LEU A 419 -3.79 -19.32 -7.67
CA LEU A 419 -3.71 -19.24 -9.13
C LEU A 419 -5.08 -18.86 -9.71
N PRO A 420 -5.15 -17.97 -10.72
CA PRO A 420 -6.40 -17.61 -11.38
C PRO A 420 -7.00 -18.83 -12.08
N SER A 421 -8.30 -19.08 -11.88
CA SER A 421 -9.03 -20.18 -12.52
C SER A 421 -9.29 -19.94 -14.01
N THR A 422 -9.16 -18.69 -14.47
CA THR A 422 -9.31 -18.29 -15.86
C THR A 422 -8.10 -18.66 -16.73
N ALA A 423 -6.94 -18.88 -16.12
CA ALA A 423 -5.75 -19.34 -16.85
C ALA A 423 -5.77 -20.86 -17.04
N SER A 424 -5.33 -21.30 -18.22
CA SER A 424 -5.22 -22.73 -18.55
C SER A 424 -3.87 -23.28 -18.10
N TRP A 425 -3.79 -23.70 -16.84
CA TRP A 425 -2.57 -24.25 -16.25
C TRP A 425 -2.26 -25.65 -16.79
N LEU A 426 -1.13 -25.77 -17.49
CA LEU A 426 -0.56 -27.02 -17.95
C LEU A 426 0.46 -27.54 -16.94
N GLU A 427 0.26 -28.76 -16.45
CA GLU A 427 1.29 -29.46 -15.68
C GLU A 427 2.38 -29.99 -16.64
N ALA A 428 3.57 -29.42 -16.50
CA ALA A 428 4.75 -29.71 -17.29
C ALA A 428 5.72 -30.63 -16.52
N GLY A 429 6.79 -31.03 -17.21
CA GLY A 429 7.87 -31.83 -16.61
C GLY A 429 8.47 -31.16 -15.36
N ASP A 430 9.00 -31.99 -14.46
CA ASP A 430 9.63 -31.57 -13.22
C ASP A 430 8.70 -30.78 -12.27
N GLY A 431 7.38 -30.86 -12.45
CA GLY A 431 6.33 -30.35 -11.56
C GLY A 431 5.96 -28.87 -11.75
N TRP A 432 6.35 -28.26 -12.87
CA TRP A 432 5.99 -26.89 -13.22
C TRP A 432 4.54 -26.79 -13.70
N LEU A 433 3.86 -25.72 -13.32
CA LEU A 433 2.54 -25.31 -13.82
C LEU A 433 2.76 -24.13 -14.76
N CYS A 434 2.48 -24.31 -16.04
CA CYS A 434 2.72 -23.30 -17.07
C CYS A 434 1.41 -22.76 -17.63
N ALA A 435 1.34 -21.46 -17.89
CA ALA A 435 0.20 -20.85 -18.55
C ALA A 435 0.65 -19.85 -19.62
N ASP A 436 -0.08 -19.85 -20.74
CA ASP A 436 -0.04 -18.80 -21.74
C ASP A 436 -1.09 -17.74 -21.39
N ILE A 437 -0.65 -16.52 -21.12
CA ILE A 437 -1.51 -15.42 -20.72
C ILE A 437 -1.77 -14.52 -21.93
N ASP A 438 -2.89 -14.77 -22.58
CA ASP A 438 -3.40 -14.00 -23.73
C ASP A 438 -2.35 -13.79 -24.84
N THR A 439 -1.38 -14.70 -25.00
CA THR A 439 -0.24 -14.60 -25.93
C THR A 439 0.68 -13.40 -25.70
N THR A 440 0.54 -12.72 -24.57
CA THR A 440 1.36 -11.56 -24.18
C THR A 440 2.61 -12.00 -23.42
N HIS A 441 2.45 -12.92 -22.49
CA HIS A 441 3.53 -13.46 -21.67
C HIS A 441 3.23 -14.88 -21.23
N TYR A 442 4.27 -15.59 -20.81
CA TYR A 442 4.19 -16.93 -20.26
C TYR A 442 4.53 -16.92 -18.78
N VAL A 443 3.78 -17.69 -17.99
CA VAL A 443 3.97 -17.81 -16.54
C VAL A 443 4.24 -19.25 -16.20
N GLY A 444 5.30 -19.49 -15.43
CA GLY A 444 5.65 -20.77 -14.83
C GLY A 444 5.58 -20.65 -13.31
N VAL A 445 4.91 -21.59 -12.65
CA VAL A 445 4.83 -21.70 -11.19
C VAL A 445 5.20 -23.11 -10.77
N ARG A 446 6.14 -23.24 -9.83
CA ARG A 446 6.59 -24.51 -9.28
C ARG A 446 6.40 -24.54 -7.76
N PRO A 447 5.32 -25.15 -7.25
CA PRO A 447 5.20 -25.46 -5.83
C PRO A 447 6.36 -26.38 -5.41
N ILE A 448 6.98 -26.15 -4.25
CA ILE A 448 8.04 -26.99 -3.68
C ILE A 448 7.46 -27.66 -2.44
N GLY A 449 7.31 -28.98 -2.51
CA GLY A 449 6.66 -29.82 -1.49
C GLY A 449 5.36 -30.46 -2.00
N GLU A 450 4.77 -31.37 -1.22
CA GLU A 450 3.47 -31.98 -1.51
C GLU A 450 2.36 -30.94 -1.44
N TYR A 451 1.44 -30.95 -2.42
CA TYR A 451 0.31 -30.03 -2.47
C TYR A 451 -0.97 -30.65 -3.00
N GLY A 452 -2.10 -30.06 -2.62
CA GLY A 452 -3.43 -30.37 -3.15
C GLY A 452 -4.09 -29.15 -3.79
N TRP A 453 -5.00 -29.39 -4.75
CA TRP A 453 -5.79 -28.36 -5.40
C TRP A 453 -7.18 -28.25 -4.75
N ASP A 454 -7.55 -27.05 -4.34
CA ASP A 454 -8.90 -26.70 -3.93
C ASP A 454 -9.43 -25.56 -4.82
N LEU A 455 -10.71 -25.61 -5.18
CA LEU A 455 -11.40 -24.45 -5.74
C LEU A 455 -11.82 -23.54 -4.59
N ILE A 456 -11.44 -22.26 -4.63
CA ILE A 456 -11.86 -21.27 -3.65
C ILE A 456 -12.77 -20.23 -4.29
N LYS A 457 -13.94 -20.04 -3.67
CA LYS A 457 -14.92 -19.06 -4.11
C LYS A 457 -15.63 -18.42 -2.93
N GLU A 458 -15.63 -17.10 -2.90
CA GLU A 458 -16.43 -16.27 -2.00
C GLU A 458 -16.88 -15.06 -2.83
N ASP A 459 -18.19 -14.88 -2.94
CA ASP A 459 -18.79 -13.86 -3.81
C ASP A 459 -18.16 -12.48 -3.55
N ASP A 460 -17.72 -11.83 -4.64
CA ASP A 460 -17.00 -10.55 -4.66
C ASP A 460 -15.64 -10.49 -3.93
N HIS A 461 -15.20 -11.57 -3.28
CA HIS A 461 -13.97 -11.59 -2.49
C HIS A 461 -12.86 -12.40 -3.12
N ILE A 462 -13.15 -13.59 -3.67
CA ILE A 462 -12.18 -14.42 -4.40
C ILE A 462 -12.87 -15.42 -5.33
N ASP A 463 -12.24 -15.71 -6.47
CA ASP A 463 -12.57 -16.84 -7.34
C ASP A 463 -11.26 -17.37 -7.94
N GLY A 464 -10.93 -18.64 -7.75
CA GLY A 464 -9.70 -19.20 -8.28
C GLY A 464 -9.31 -20.55 -7.69
N TRP A 465 -8.08 -20.98 -7.98
CA TRP A 465 -7.47 -22.15 -7.39
C TRP A 465 -6.67 -21.79 -6.14
N LEU A 466 -6.78 -22.62 -5.11
CA LEU A 466 -5.96 -22.59 -3.91
C LEU A 466 -5.14 -23.88 -3.85
N LEU A 467 -3.83 -23.77 -4.02
CA LEU A 467 -2.90 -24.87 -3.83
C LEU A 467 -2.39 -24.83 -2.40
N ARG A 468 -2.71 -25.85 -1.61
CA ARG A 468 -2.20 -25.98 -0.24
C ARG A 468 -0.98 -26.89 -0.24
N ILE A 469 0.19 -26.31 -0.02
CA ILE A 469 1.47 -27.01 0.09
C ILE A 469 1.67 -27.42 1.55
N THR A 470 1.61 -28.72 1.85
CA THR A 470 1.54 -29.25 3.24
C THR A 470 2.89 -29.59 3.86
N ASP A 471 3.99 -29.32 3.16
CA ASP A 471 5.34 -29.48 3.70
C ASP A 471 5.75 -28.29 4.58
N ARG A 472 6.40 -28.60 5.71
CA ARG A 472 6.98 -27.57 6.59
C ARG A 472 8.13 -26.82 5.95
N CYS A 473 8.86 -27.48 5.05
CA CYS A 473 9.90 -26.88 4.23
C CYS A 473 9.37 -26.59 2.81
N ALA A 474 8.21 -25.93 2.73
CA ALA A 474 7.56 -25.58 1.47
C ALA A 474 8.31 -24.47 0.72
N GLY A 475 7.93 -24.26 -0.53
CA GLY A 475 8.38 -23.12 -1.32
C GLY A 475 7.57 -22.93 -2.60
N VAL A 476 7.86 -21.87 -3.31
CA VAL A 476 7.30 -21.56 -4.64
C VAL A 476 8.41 -20.93 -5.47
N ALA A 477 8.66 -21.45 -6.67
CA ALA A 477 9.40 -20.73 -7.70
C ALA A 477 8.43 -20.22 -8.76
N VAL A 478 8.61 -18.98 -9.21
CA VAL A 478 7.81 -18.36 -10.27
C VAL A 478 8.75 -17.70 -11.27
N GLU A 479 8.46 -17.86 -12.56
CA GLU A 479 9.09 -17.09 -13.63
C GLU A 479 8.03 -16.64 -14.64
N ALA A 480 8.09 -15.36 -15.02
CA ALA A 480 7.31 -14.80 -16.12
C ALA A 480 8.23 -14.19 -17.19
N ILE A 481 7.87 -14.35 -18.45
CA ILE A 481 8.62 -13.83 -19.61
C ILE A 481 7.63 -13.33 -20.67
N GLU A 482 7.98 -12.23 -21.35
CA GLU A 482 7.25 -11.77 -22.54
C GLU A 482 7.24 -12.88 -23.61
N ALA A 483 6.08 -13.13 -24.22
CA ALA A 483 5.93 -14.17 -25.23
C ALA A 483 6.81 -13.90 -26.46
N ALA A 484 7.04 -12.62 -26.76
CA ALA A 484 7.90 -12.17 -27.85
C ALA A 484 9.39 -12.53 -27.64
N ASP A 485 9.83 -12.69 -26.40
CA ASP A 485 11.22 -13.00 -26.04
C ASP A 485 11.48 -14.52 -25.93
N MET A 486 10.43 -15.34 -26.09
CA MET A 486 10.51 -16.79 -25.97
C MET A 486 10.62 -17.48 -27.33
N GLU A 487 11.81 -17.98 -27.65
CA GLU A 487 12.00 -18.81 -28.83
C GLU A 487 11.16 -20.10 -28.75
N GLY A 488 10.45 -20.42 -29.83
CA GLY A 488 9.54 -21.58 -29.88
C GLY A 488 8.20 -21.36 -29.17
N GLY A 489 7.89 -20.13 -28.72
CA GLY A 489 6.62 -19.78 -28.09
C GLY A 489 6.35 -20.59 -26.82
N PHE A 490 5.07 -20.84 -26.53
CA PHE A 490 4.67 -21.52 -25.30
C PHE A 490 5.25 -22.94 -25.17
N GLU A 491 5.36 -23.69 -26.28
CA GLU A 491 6.00 -25.01 -26.28
C GLU A 491 7.48 -24.92 -25.89
N GLY A 492 8.19 -23.92 -26.44
CA GLY A 492 9.57 -23.61 -26.05
C GLY A 492 9.67 -23.25 -24.57
N PHE A 493 8.74 -22.44 -24.06
CA PHE A 493 8.70 -22.06 -22.65
C PHE A 493 8.55 -23.28 -21.75
N VAL A 494 7.57 -24.14 -22.03
CA VAL A 494 7.32 -25.38 -21.29
C VAL A 494 8.55 -26.30 -21.33
N ALA A 495 9.17 -26.46 -22.50
CA ALA A 495 10.38 -27.27 -22.64
C ALA A 495 11.56 -26.72 -21.84
N SER A 496 11.68 -25.39 -21.70
CA SER A 496 12.73 -24.73 -20.93
C SER A 496 12.66 -24.99 -19.42
N ARG A 497 11.52 -25.48 -18.90
CA ARG A 497 11.29 -25.70 -17.46
C ARG A 497 11.95 -26.97 -16.90
N SER A 498 12.56 -27.80 -17.74
CA SER A 498 13.16 -29.04 -17.26
C SER A 498 14.54 -28.82 -16.62
N LYS A 499 14.78 -29.41 -15.44
CA LYS A 499 16.05 -29.42 -14.71
C LYS A 499 16.66 -28.04 -14.44
N ILE A 500 15.81 -27.02 -14.27
CA ILE A 500 16.25 -25.66 -13.94
C ILE A 500 16.20 -25.33 -12.44
N LEU A 501 15.46 -26.12 -11.65
CA LEU A 501 15.33 -25.98 -10.20
C LEU A 501 16.03 -27.15 -9.52
N ASP A 502 17.10 -26.87 -8.77
CA ASP A 502 17.83 -27.84 -7.97
C ASP A 502 17.33 -27.81 -6.52
N LEU A 503 16.82 -28.95 -6.07
CA LEU A 503 16.30 -29.20 -4.72
C LEU A 503 17.05 -30.31 -4.00
N ASP A 504 18.14 -30.86 -4.57
CA ASP A 504 18.82 -32.06 -4.06
C ASP A 504 19.33 -31.86 -2.62
N GLN A 505 19.63 -30.60 -2.28
CA GLN A 505 20.14 -30.16 -1.00
C GLN A 505 19.08 -29.53 -0.07
N TRP A 506 17.83 -29.46 -0.54
CA TRP A 506 16.70 -28.96 0.23
C TRP A 506 15.88 -30.11 0.83
N PRO A 507 15.48 -30.05 2.11
CA PRO A 507 15.74 -28.98 3.09
C PRO A 507 16.99 -29.20 3.96
N VAL A 508 17.78 -30.25 3.71
CA VAL A 508 18.80 -30.78 4.63
C VAL A 508 19.98 -29.82 4.80
N SER A 509 20.73 -29.52 3.75
CA SER A 509 21.80 -28.51 3.80
C SER A 509 21.26 -27.10 3.56
N GLY A 510 20.08 -26.98 2.94
CA GLY A 510 19.35 -25.73 2.81
C GLY A 510 19.66 -24.93 1.54
N GLU A 511 20.32 -25.55 0.56
CA GLU A 511 20.64 -24.92 -0.73
C GLU A 511 19.53 -25.21 -1.75
N VAL A 512 19.07 -24.14 -2.42
CA VAL A 512 18.14 -24.21 -3.56
C VAL A 512 18.64 -23.26 -4.65
N MET A 513 18.70 -23.76 -5.88
CA MET A 513 19.15 -23.00 -7.05
C MET A 513 18.10 -23.03 -8.16
N LEU A 514 17.86 -21.88 -8.78
CA LEU A 514 17.02 -21.73 -9.96
C LEU A 514 17.83 -21.08 -11.09
N ARG A 515 17.82 -21.70 -12.26
CA ARG A 515 18.30 -21.10 -13.51
C ARG A 515 17.15 -20.36 -14.18
N THR A 516 17.29 -19.06 -14.37
CA THR A 516 16.31 -18.23 -15.08
C THR A 516 16.42 -18.44 -16.58
N ILE A 517 15.38 -18.04 -17.30
CA ILE A 517 15.33 -18.08 -18.77
C ILE A 517 16.33 -17.11 -19.41
N SER A 518 16.64 -16.00 -18.73
CA SER A 518 17.70 -15.05 -19.11
C SER A 518 19.12 -15.63 -18.94
N GLY A 519 19.24 -16.83 -18.34
CA GLY A 519 20.49 -17.57 -18.17
C GLY A 519 21.18 -17.34 -16.83
N SER A 520 20.69 -16.40 -16.01
CA SER A 520 21.15 -16.13 -14.66
C SER A 520 20.88 -17.31 -13.72
N SER A 521 21.68 -17.42 -12.66
CA SER A 521 21.50 -18.42 -11.60
C SER A 521 21.20 -17.73 -10.29
N MET A 522 19.99 -17.87 -9.77
CA MET A 522 19.58 -17.30 -8.49
C MET A 522 19.37 -18.39 -7.44
N GLY A 523 19.64 -18.10 -6.17
CA GLY A 523 19.51 -19.13 -5.14
C GLY A 523 19.47 -18.60 -3.72
N ILE A 524 19.08 -19.51 -2.82
CA ILE A 524 19.04 -19.30 -1.37
C ILE A 524 19.85 -20.42 -0.73
N ASN A 525 20.82 -20.05 0.10
CA ASN A 525 21.47 -20.93 1.05
C ASN A 525 20.93 -20.63 2.45
N TRP A 526 20.10 -21.51 2.97
CA TRP A 526 19.43 -21.33 4.27
C TRP A 526 19.49 -22.60 5.14
N PRO A 527 20.66 -22.88 5.75
CA PRO A 527 20.81 -23.96 6.72
C PRO A 527 19.92 -23.72 7.95
N GLU A 528 19.48 -24.80 8.58
CA GLU A 528 18.66 -24.72 9.79
C GLU A 528 19.40 -23.94 10.91
N GLY A 529 18.68 -23.03 11.56
CA GLY A 529 19.23 -22.20 12.65
C GLY A 529 20.12 -21.03 12.20
N SER A 530 20.12 -20.67 10.91
CA SER A 530 20.92 -19.57 10.37
C SER A 530 20.09 -18.55 9.58
N ASP A 531 20.69 -17.38 9.32
CA ASP A 531 20.13 -16.41 8.38
C ASP A 531 20.35 -16.87 6.93
N ALA A 532 19.32 -16.71 6.10
CA ALA A 532 19.39 -17.07 4.70
C ALA A 532 20.33 -16.14 3.92
N GLN A 533 21.23 -16.71 3.14
CA GLN A 533 22.07 -16.00 2.19
C GLN A 533 21.50 -16.14 0.79
N ARG A 534 21.27 -15.01 0.12
CA ARG A 534 20.66 -14.94 -1.20
C ARG A 534 21.70 -14.49 -2.21
N HIS A 535 21.67 -15.05 -3.41
CA HIS A 535 22.67 -14.75 -4.42
C HIS A 535 22.10 -14.82 -5.84
N VAL A 536 22.74 -14.08 -6.75
CA VAL A 536 22.53 -14.14 -8.20
C VAL A 536 23.91 -14.26 -8.84
N ASP A 537 24.09 -15.22 -9.73
CA ASP A 537 25.35 -15.55 -10.42
C ASP A 537 26.54 -15.74 -9.48
N GLY A 538 26.28 -16.42 -8.36
CA GLY A 538 27.26 -16.68 -7.30
C GLY A 538 27.65 -15.44 -6.49
N ARG A 539 27.03 -14.28 -6.73
CA ARG A 539 27.27 -13.05 -5.98
C ARG A 539 26.16 -12.84 -4.94
N PRO A 540 26.49 -12.59 -3.67
CA PRO A 540 25.49 -12.22 -2.67
C PRO A 540 24.69 -11.00 -3.11
N ILE A 541 23.39 -10.99 -2.83
CA ILE A 541 22.55 -9.81 -3.06
C ILE A 541 22.84 -8.77 -1.99
N ASP A 542 23.17 -7.56 -2.43
CA ASP A 542 23.18 -6.38 -1.58
C ASP A 542 21.80 -5.73 -1.59
N ASP A 543 21.10 -5.80 -0.47
CA ASP A 543 19.80 -5.18 -0.27
C ASP A 543 19.89 -3.67 -0.04
N ASP A 544 21.09 -3.13 0.22
CA ASP A 544 21.25 -1.71 0.45
C ASP A 544 21.01 -0.94 -0.86
N CYS A 545 19.98 -0.10 -0.84
CA CYS A 545 19.70 0.88 -1.86
C CYS A 545 19.33 2.21 -1.20
N GLY A 546 19.26 3.25 -2.03
CA GLY A 546 18.70 4.54 -1.66
C GLY A 546 17.25 4.45 -1.21
N LEU A 547 16.66 5.60 -0.89
CA LEU A 547 15.22 5.68 -0.68
C LEU A 547 14.45 5.22 -1.94
N TYR A 548 14.94 5.65 -3.10
CA TYR A 548 14.55 5.19 -4.43
C TYR A 548 15.81 4.89 -5.24
N ASP A 549 15.75 3.82 -6.03
CA ASP A 549 16.76 3.44 -7.01
C ASP A 549 16.03 2.81 -8.20
N ALA A 550 15.84 3.62 -9.24
CA ALA A 550 15.26 3.24 -10.52
C ALA A 550 16.10 3.90 -11.63
N PRO A 551 17.02 3.17 -12.27
CA PRO A 551 17.98 3.74 -13.20
C PRO A 551 17.33 4.63 -14.28
N SER A 552 17.81 5.87 -14.39
CA SER A 552 17.30 6.91 -15.33
C SER A 552 15.88 7.44 -15.08
N ILE A 553 15.23 7.02 -13.98
CA ILE A 553 13.85 7.42 -13.62
C ILE A 553 13.82 8.07 -12.24
N ALA A 554 14.43 7.47 -11.23
CA ALA A 554 14.47 7.99 -9.87
C ALA A 554 15.75 7.64 -9.11
N ASP A 555 16.27 8.62 -8.38
CA ASP A 555 17.42 8.46 -7.48
C ASP A 555 17.19 9.27 -6.20
N ALA A 556 17.47 8.65 -5.06
CA ALA A 556 17.39 9.32 -3.76
C ALA A 556 18.28 8.63 -2.74
N GLU A 557 19.27 9.35 -2.24
CA GLU A 557 20.12 8.87 -1.15
C GLU A 557 19.34 8.85 0.17
N LEU A 558 19.49 7.76 0.94
CA LEU A 558 18.83 7.61 2.24
C LEU A 558 19.19 8.73 3.22
N GLY A 559 18.20 9.21 3.96
CA GLY A 559 18.38 10.17 5.04
C GLY A 559 18.63 11.62 4.61
N THR A 560 18.80 11.89 3.31
CA THR A 560 19.09 13.21 2.77
C THR A 560 17.87 14.11 2.62
N GLY A 561 16.67 13.52 2.50
CA GLY A 561 15.45 14.26 2.18
C GLY A 561 15.45 14.88 0.77
N ARG A 562 16.32 14.40 -0.13
CA ARG A 562 16.40 14.85 -1.51
C ARG A 562 16.10 13.70 -2.46
N ILE A 563 15.23 13.99 -3.42
CA ILE A 563 14.70 12.97 -4.32
C ILE A 563 14.65 13.56 -5.72
N LEU A 564 15.25 12.85 -6.67
CA LEU A 564 15.29 13.21 -8.07
C LEU A 564 14.41 12.26 -8.87
N PHE A 565 13.52 12.82 -9.69
CA PHE A 565 12.77 12.11 -10.73
C PHE A 565 13.10 12.68 -12.10
N GLU A 566 13.31 11.80 -13.07
CA GLU A 566 13.69 12.15 -14.44
C GLU A 566 12.79 11.43 -15.45
N HIS A 567 12.46 12.12 -16.53
CA HIS A 567 11.76 11.55 -17.68
C HIS A 567 12.14 12.30 -18.94
N GLY A 568 12.93 11.67 -19.81
CA GLY A 568 13.51 12.33 -20.97
C GLY A 568 14.41 13.51 -20.57
N SER A 569 14.03 14.74 -20.93
CA SER A 569 14.74 15.96 -20.54
C SER A 569 14.11 16.69 -19.34
N GLU A 570 12.98 16.20 -18.83
CA GLU A 570 12.28 16.80 -17.69
C GLU A 570 12.86 16.27 -16.38
N ARG A 571 12.91 17.15 -15.37
CA ARG A 571 13.44 16.86 -14.04
C ARG A 571 12.52 17.43 -12.98
N LEU A 572 12.22 16.63 -11.97
CA LEU A 572 11.56 17.03 -10.73
C LEU A 572 12.48 16.71 -9.56
N GLU A 573 12.80 17.73 -8.77
CA GLU A 573 13.58 17.59 -7.55
C GLU A 573 12.71 17.97 -6.36
N LEU A 574 12.58 17.06 -5.40
CA LEU A 574 11.95 17.34 -4.11
C LEU A 574 13.07 17.50 -3.07
N ASP A 575 13.10 18.64 -2.39
CA ASP A 575 14.03 18.90 -1.28
C ASP A 575 13.23 19.28 -0.04
N PHE A 576 13.24 18.40 0.97
CA PHE A 576 12.50 18.57 2.21
C PHE A 576 13.28 19.40 3.27
N ASP A 577 14.38 20.07 2.88
CA ASP A 577 15.25 20.88 3.74
C ASP A 577 15.74 20.10 4.98
N VAL A 578 16.04 18.82 4.76
CA VAL A 578 16.54 17.92 5.80
C VAL A 578 18.02 18.20 6.02
N ASP A 579 18.40 18.36 7.29
CA ASP A 579 19.79 18.31 7.72
C ASP A 579 20.13 16.89 8.20
N PRO A 580 20.86 16.07 7.42
CA PRO A 580 21.10 14.67 7.78
C PRO A 580 21.96 14.51 9.03
N SER A 581 22.69 15.56 9.42
CA SER A 581 23.52 15.58 10.64
C SER A 581 22.69 15.75 11.92
N LYS A 582 21.43 16.19 11.81
CA LYS A 582 20.53 16.38 12.95
C LYS A 582 19.69 15.12 13.22
N PRO A 583 19.39 14.85 14.51
CA PRO A 583 18.44 13.81 14.85
C PRO A 583 17.06 14.16 14.27
N MET A 584 16.31 13.14 13.86
CA MET A 584 14.94 13.32 13.36
C MET A 584 14.08 14.07 14.37
N MET A 585 13.17 14.91 13.87
CA MET A 585 12.23 15.62 14.72
C MET A 585 11.42 14.65 15.60
N PRO A 586 11.37 14.87 16.92
CA PRO A 586 10.61 14.00 17.81
C PRO A 586 9.12 14.18 17.59
N MET A 587 8.45 13.10 17.17
CA MET A 587 7.00 13.07 16.93
C MET A 587 6.20 12.70 18.19
N ARG A 588 6.80 12.74 19.40
CA ARG A 588 6.07 12.44 20.63
C ARG A 588 5.04 13.54 20.90
N CYS A 589 3.79 13.12 21.10
CA CYS A 589 2.72 13.95 21.66
C CYS A 589 3.00 14.13 23.15
N ILE A 590 2.66 15.30 23.70
CA ILE A 590 2.60 15.44 25.15
C ILE A 590 1.38 14.61 25.57
N GLY A 591 1.64 13.55 26.36
CA GLY A 591 0.62 12.63 26.85
C GLY A 591 -0.20 13.24 27.97
#